data_AF-A0A816G0V6-F1
#
_entry.id   AF-A0A816G0V6-F1
#
_cell.length_a   1.000
_cell.length_b   1.000
_cell.length_c   1.000
_cell.angle_alpha   90.00
_cell.angle_beta   90.00
_cell.angle_gamma   90.00
#
_symmetry.space_group_name_H-M   'P 1'
#
loop_
_entity.id
_entity.type
_entity.pdbx_description
1 polymer ?
#
loop_
_entity_poly.entity_id
_entity_poly.type
_entity_poly.pdbx_seq_one_letter_code
_entity_poly.pdbx_strand_id
1 'polypeptide(L)'
;MVITVRIQTKKSTQHFRHIQLIISACLTLIIGTFTIVYTIQQDAIDKAYRQQHLLVVQILHKQTVYDTYIDHISTQLLELPEKSRSKNGIWKQLQQHISVKTLSVLPQVNLNQRKNIPFFLYDNGLIRLDSDSDPVDLSEADFSTLRFVDNHIILLRIWVWV
;
A
#
# COMPACT_ATOMS: atom_id res chain seq x y z
N MET A 1 -60.83 38.11 62.85
CA MET A 1 -61.58 37.45 61.76
C MET A 1 -60.65 37.39 60.54
N VAL A 2 -60.03 36.23 60.29
CA VAL A 2 -59.01 36.06 59.23
C VAL A 2 -59.66 35.30 58.09
N ILE A 3 -59.84 35.97 56.94
CA ILE A 3 -60.41 35.38 55.73
C ILE A 3 -59.25 34.86 54.88
N THR A 4 -59.04 33.55 54.91
CA THR A 4 -58.04 32.88 54.07
C THR A 4 -58.63 32.62 52.69
N VAL A 5 -58.28 33.47 51.72
CA VAL A 5 -58.69 33.32 50.31
C VAL A 5 -57.83 32.22 49.65
N ARG A 6 -58.39 31.01 49.48
CA ARG A 6 -57.78 29.95 48.65
C ARG A 6 -58.14 30.19 47.19
N ILE A 7 -57.21 30.76 46.43
CA ILE A 7 -57.31 30.86 44.98
C ILE A 7 -57.05 29.47 44.38
N GLN A 8 -58.09 28.85 43.81
CA GLN A 8 -57.98 27.57 43.09
C GLN A 8 -57.33 27.78 41.71
N THR A 9 -56.05 27.44 41.58
CA THR A 9 -55.31 27.35 40.31
C THR A 9 -55.27 25.92 39.77
N LYS A 10 -56.38 25.17 39.81
CA LYS A 10 -56.37 23.72 39.51
C LYS A 10 -56.39 23.38 38.00
N LYS A 11 -56.78 24.31 37.12
CA LYS A 11 -56.95 24.08 35.67
C LYS A 11 -55.66 24.26 34.84
N SER A 12 -54.65 24.95 35.37
CA SER A 12 -53.42 25.29 34.62
C SER A 12 -52.40 24.14 34.53
N THR A 13 -52.48 23.16 35.42
CA THR A 13 -51.48 22.08 35.53
C THR A 13 -51.65 20.98 34.49
N GLN A 14 -52.88 20.76 33.99
CA GLN A 14 -53.17 19.69 33.03
C GLN A 14 -52.64 20.02 31.62
N HIS A 15 -52.78 21.27 31.17
CA HIS A 15 -52.21 21.74 29.90
C HIS A 15 -50.68 21.71 29.93
N PHE A 16 -50.07 22.12 31.05
CA PHE A 16 -48.62 22.07 31.23
C PHE A 16 -48.07 20.64 31.12
N ARG A 17 -48.78 19.65 31.68
CA ARG A 17 -48.39 18.24 31.62
C ARG A 17 -48.42 17.67 30.19
N HIS A 18 -49.38 18.08 29.37
CA HIS A 18 -49.43 17.68 27.95
C HIS A 18 -48.31 18.32 27.13
N ILE A 19 -48.02 19.60 27.36
CA ILE A 19 -46.90 20.28 26.69
C ILE A 19 -45.57 19.60 27.06
N GLN A 20 -45.37 19.26 28.33
CA GLN A 20 -44.17 18.57 28.80
C GLN A 20 -43.99 17.19 28.13
N LEU A 21 -45.06 16.42 27.97
CA LEU A 21 -45.04 15.12 27.27
C LEU A 21 -44.67 15.26 25.79
N ILE A 22 -45.23 16.28 25.12
CA ILE A 22 -44.91 16.56 23.72
C ILE A 22 -43.43 16.93 23.58
N ILE A 23 -42.93 17.82 24.45
CA ILE A 23 -41.51 18.21 24.45
C ILE A 23 -40.60 17.00 24.70
N SER A 24 -40.92 16.14 25.66
CA SER A 24 -40.09 14.94 25.92
C SER A 24 -40.08 13.97 24.74
N ALA A 25 -41.22 13.82 24.05
CA ALA A 25 -41.30 12.98 22.86
C ALA A 25 -40.51 13.59 21.69
N CYS A 26 -40.62 14.89 21.47
CA CYS A 26 -39.84 15.61 20.46
C CYS A 26 -38.33 15.51 20.71
N LEU A 27 -37.87 15.68 21.96
CA LEU A 27 -36.46 15.53 22.30
C LEU A 27 -35.96 14.11 21.99
N THR A 28 -36.75 13.09 22.33
CA THR A 28 -36.39 11.69 22.05
C THR A 28 -36.30 11.43 20.54
N LEU A 29 -37.21 12.00 19.74
CA LEU A 29 -37.18 11.90 18.28
C LEU A 29 -35.97 12.63 17.67
N ILE A 30 -35.63 13.82 18.18
CA ILE A 30 -34.45 14.58 17.72
C ILE A 30 -33.18 13.79 18.02
N ILE A 31 -33.05 13.21 19.22
CA ILE A 31 -31.88 12.40 19.58
C ILE A 31 -31.81 11.14 18.72
N GLY A 32 -32.95 10.46 18.47
CA GLY A 32 -33.00 9.27 17.62
C GLY A 32 -32.58 9.55 16.19
N THR A 33 -33.14 10.60 15.58
CA THR A 33 -32.80 11.02 14.21
C THR A 33 -31.34 11.47 14.10
N PHE A 34 -30.85 12.25 15.07
CA PHE A 34 -29.43 12.64 15.13
C PHE A 34 -28.52 11.41 15.22
N THR A 35 -28.85 10.43 16.06
CA THR A 35 -28.05 9.20 16.24
C THR A 35 -27.99 8.40 14.95
N ILE A 36 -29.11 8.27 14.22
CA ILE A 36 -29.15 7.57 12.93
C ILE A 36 -28.25 8.29 11.91
N VAL A 37 -28.41 9.60 11.77
CA VAL A 37 -27.61 10.40 10.82
C VAL A 37 -26.12 10.33 11.17
N TYR A 38 -25.77 10.47 12.45
CA TYR A 38 -24.41 10.35 12.94
C TYR A 38 -23.80 8.98 12.63
N THR A 39 -24.55 7.91 12.86
CA THR A 39 -24.10 6.53 12.59
C THR A 39 -23.81 6.31 11.10
N ILE A 40 -24.64 6.85 10.21
CA ILE A 40 -24.43 6.76 8.76
C ILE A 40 -23.18 7.55 8.34
N GLN A 41 -22.98 8.75 8.89
CA GLN A 41 -21.79 9.55 8.61
C GLN A 41 -20.52 8.87 9.11
N GLN A 42 -20.56 8.28 10.30
CA GLN A 42 -19.43 7.55 10.87
C GLN A 42 -19.05 6.34 10.00
N ASP A 43 -20.02 5.55 9.54
CA ASP A 43 -19.77 4.41 8.66
C ASP A 43 -19.13 4.84 7.32
N ALA A 44 -19.56 5.97 6.76
CA ALA A 44 -18.95 6.52 5.55
C ALA A 44 -17.48 6.93 5.75
N ILE A 45 -17.18 7.58 6.88
CA ILE A 45 -15.81 7.97 7.25
C ILE A 45 -14.94 6.73 7.48
N ASP A 46 -15.44 5.75 8.23
CA ASP A 46 -14.71 4.52 8.53
C ASP A 46 -14.40 3.73 7.25
N LYS A 47 -15.34 3.68 6.30
CA LYS A 47 -15.11 3.06 4.99
C LYS A 47 -14.02 3.77 4.19
N ALA A 48 -14.06 5.11 4.13
CA ALA A 48 -13.03 5.89 3.46
C ALA A 48 -11.65 5.68 4.10
N TYR A 49 -11.59 5.69 5.44
CA TYR A 49 -10.35 5.45 6.18
C TYR A 49 -9.80 4.04 5.93
N ARG A 50 -10.65 3.00 5.93
CA ARG A 50 -10.23 1.63 5.63
C ARG A 50 -9.67 1.51 4.22
N GLN A 51 -10.30 2.14 3.23
CA GLN A 51 -9.79 2.14 1.85
C GLN A 51 -8.42 2.80 1.76
N GLN A 52 -8.24 3.97 2.40
CA GLN A 52 -6.94 4.63 2.45
C GLN A 52 -5.88 3.77 3.15
N HIS A 53 -6.24 3.16 4.28
CA HIS A 53 -5.35 2.27 5.00
C HIS A 53 -4.91 1.06 4.15
N LEU A 54 -5.83 0.45 3.40
CA LEU A 54 -5.50 -0.65 2.48
C LEU A 54 -4.51 -0.21 1.39
N LEU A 55 -4.67 0.99 0.83
CA LEU A 55 -3.71 1.53 -0.15
C LEU A 55 -2.32 1.75 0.47
N VAL A 56 -2.27 2.30 1.68
CA VAL A 56 -1.00 2.49 2.41
C VAL A 56 -0.32 1.15 2.69
N VAL A 57 -1.08 0.15 3.16
CA VAL A 57 -0.56 -1.20 3.41
C VAL A 57 -0.04 -1.84 2.12
N GLN A 58 -0.73 -1.67 0.99
CA GLN A 58 -0.26 -2.17 -0.29
C GLN A 58 1.05 -1.50 -0.71
N ILE A 59 1.17 -0.18 -0.57
CA ILE A 59 2.41 0.55 -0.91
C ILE A 59 3.56 0.07 -0.01
N LEU A 60 3.33 -0.02 1.30
CA LEU A 60 4.32 -0.49 2.26
C LEU A 60 4.76 -1.92 1.95
N HIS A 61 3.82 -2.82 1.66
CA HIS A 61 4.13 -4.20 1.31
C HIS A 61 5.06 -4.28 0.09
N LYS A 62 4.76 -3.54 -0.99
CA LYS A 62 5.60 -3.51 -2.18
C LYS A 62 6.99 -2.93 -1.91
N GLN A 63 7.08 -1.91 -1.04
CA GLN A 63 8.35 -1.35 -0.59
C GLN A 63 9.17 -2.39 0.19
N THR A 64 8.55 -3.10 1.14
CA THR A 64 9.22 -4.15 1.91
C THR A 64 9.72 -5.30 1.01
N VAL A 65 8.92 -5.71 0.02
CA VAL A 65 9.34 -6.74 -0.95
C VAL A 65 10.58 -6.29 -1.73
N TYR A 66 10.58 -5.04 -2.21
CA TYR A 66 11.73 -4.47 -2.91
C TYR A 66 12.98 -4.38 -2.02
N ASP A 67 12.84 -3.85 -0.80
CA ASP A 67 13.97 -3.67 0.12
C ASP A 67 14.56 -5.03 0.53
N THR A 68 13.71 -6.01 0.81
CA THR A 68 14.13 -7.39 1.12
C THR A 68 14.86 -8.03 -0.07
N TYR A 69 14.42 -7.76 -1.30
CA TYR A 69 15.10 -8.24 -2.49
C TYR A 69 16.49 -7.62 -2.61
N ILE A 70 16.61 -6.30 -2.52
CA ILE A 70 17.91 -5.61 -2.64
C ILE A 70 18.87 -6.07 -1.55
N ASP A 71 18.41 -6.15 -0.30
CA ASP A 71 19.21 -6.61 0.84
C ASP A 71 19.70 -8.05 0.63
N HIS A 72 18.82 -8.94 0.20
CA HIS A 72 19.15 -10.34 -0.06
C HIS A 72 20.19 -10.50 -1.17
N ILE A 73 20.02 -9.81 -2.31
CA ILE A 73 20.98 -9.88 -3.42
C ILE A 73 22.31 -9.25 -3.02
N SER A 74 22.28 -8.12 -2.31
CA SER A 74 23.49 -7.44 -1.82
C SER A 74 24.27 -8.33 -0.86
N THR A 75 23.58 -8.99 0.08
CA THR A 75 24.20 -9.93 1.02
C THR A 75 24.84 -11.10 0.28
N GLN A 76 24.13 -11.71 -0.68
CA GLN A 76 24.69 -12.79 -1.50
C GLN A 76 25.92 -12.35 -2.29
N LEU A 77 25.93 -11.12 -2.82
CA LEU A 77 27.07 -10.56 -3.53
C LEU A 77 28.28 -10.32 -2.62
N LEU A 78 28.05 -9.90 -1.37
CA LEU A 78 29.10 -9.67 -0.37
C LEU A 78 29.66 -10.98 0.21
N GLU A 79 28.84 -12.02 0.35
CA GLU A 79 29.25 -13.33 0.85
C GLU A 79 30.10 -14.13 -0.14
N LEU A 80 30.11 -13.75 -1.43
CA LEU A 80 30.90 -14.41 -2.46
C LEU A 80 32.37 -13.98 -2.38
N PRO A 81 33.31 -14.91 -2.13
CA PRO A 81 34.73 -14.61 -2.22
C PRO A 81 35.09 -14.12 -3.62
N GLU A 82 35.93 -13.09 -3.75
CA GLU A 82 36.39 -12.60 -5.07
C GLU A 82 36.98 -13.72 -5.95
N LYS A 83 37.63 -14.71 -5.32
CA LYS A 83 38.16 -15.91 -6.01
C LYS A 83 37.09 -16.84 -6.58
N SER A 84 35.85 -16.80 -6.07
CA SER A 84 34.74 -17.62 -6.54
C SER A 84 34.14 -17.11 -7.86
N ARG A 85 34.35 -15.84 -8.23
CA ARG A 85 33.99 -15.32 -9.56
C ARG A 85 34.75 -16.00 -10.70
N SER A 86 35.94 -16.55 -10.43
CA SER A 86 36.72 -17.31 -11.41
C SER A 86 36.24 -18.77 -11.57
N LYS A 87 35.42 -19.29 -10.65
CA LYS A 87 34.87 -20.63 -10.74
C LYS A 87 33.47 -20.58 -11.37
N ASN A 88 33.42 -20.79 -12.68
CA ASN A 88 32.21 -20.70 -13.51
C ASN A 88 30.96 -21.40 -12.92
N GLY A 89 31.12 -22.50 -12.16
CA GLY A 89 29.99 -23.24 -11.58
C GLY A 89 29.21 -22.49 -10.48
N ILE A 90 29.91 -21.86 -9.53
CA ILE A 90 29.27 -21.17 -8.39
C ILE A 90 28.61 -19.87 -8.86
N TRP A 91 29.30 -19.16 -9.75
CA TRP A 91 28.77 -17.93 -10.34
C TRP A 91 27.51 -18.18 -11.17
N LYS A 92 27.48 -19.26 -11.97
CA LYS A 92 26.30 -19.64 -12.74
C LYS A 92 25.10 -20.00 -11.86
N GLN A 93 25.33 -20.73 -10.75
CA GLN A 93 24.28 -21.02 -9.77
C GLN A 93 23.72 -19.75 -9.12
N LEU A 94 24.59 -18.80 -8.78
CA LEU A 94 24.17 -17.51 -8.27
C LEU A 94 23.34 -16.74 -9.32
N GLN A 95 23.81 -16.64 -10.56
CA GLN A 95 23.09 -15.94 -11.63
C GLN A 95 21.70 -16.53 -11.84
N GLN A 96 21.58 -17.86 -11.83
CA GLN A 96 20.28 -18.53 -11.94
C GLN A 96 19.39 -18.23 -10.72
N HIS A 97 19.96 -18.24 -9.51
CA HIS A 97 19.22 -17.89 -8.31
C HIS A 97 18.70 -16.44 -8.35
N ILE A 98 19.56 -15.50 -8.79
CA ILE A 98 19.21 -14.10 -8.95
C ILE A 98 18.14 -13.93 -10.04
N SER A 99 18.25 -14.63 -11.17
CA SER A 99 17.23 -14.62 -12.25
C SER A 99 15.87 -15.04 -11.70
N VAL A 100 15.77 -16.23 -11.10
CA VAL A 100 14.51 -16.76 -10.55
C VAL A 100 13.92 -15.81 -9.50
N LYS A 101 14.77 -15.29 -8.60
CA LYS A 101 14.31 -14.36 -7.56
C LYS A 101 13.84 -13.04 -8.15
N THR A 102 14.55 -12.51 -9.14
CA THR A 102 14.16 -11.30 -9.86
C THR A 102 12.81 -11.49 -10.54
N LEU A 103 12.64 -12.58 -11.31
CA LEU A 103 11.37 -12.91 -11.97
C LEU A 103 10.20 -13.02 -10.99
N SER A 104 10.45 -13.58 -9.79
CA SER A 104 9.43 -13.68 -8.74
C SER A 104 9.04 -12.34 -8.11
N VAL A 105 9.96 -11.37 -8.06
CA VAL A 105 9.79 -10.08 -7.39
C VAL A 105 9.23 -9.03 -8.34
N LEU A 106 9.55 -9.08 -9.63
CA LEU A 106 9.07 -8.15 -10.65
C LEU A 106 7.54 -7.90 -10.64
N PRO A 107 6.65 -8.91 -10.52
CA PRO A 107 5.21 -8.65 -10.49
C PRO A 107 4.72 -8.02 -9.19
N GLN A 108 5.53 -8.09 -8.13
CA GLN A 108 5.16 -7.63 -6.78
C GLN A 108 5.63 -6.20 -6.49
N VAL A 109 6.54 -5.64 -7.29
CA VAL A 109 7.11 -4.31 -7.07
C VAL A 109 6.39 -3.22 -7.86
N ASN A 110 6.56 -1.96 -7.44
CA ASN A 110 6.01 -0.82 -8.14
C ASN A 110 6.77 -0.54 -9.45
N LEU A 111 6.10 0.11 -10.40
CA LEU A 111 6.66 0.49 -11.70
C LEU A 111 8.01 1.21 -11.60
N ASN A 112 8.16 2.14 -10.64
CA ASN A 112 9.40 2.87 -10.42
C ASN A 112 10.52 1.96 -9.87
N GLN A 113 10.22 1.11 -8.90
CA GLN A 113 11.17 0.14 -8.35
C GLN A 113 11.62 -0.86 -9.41
N ARG A 114 10.69 -1.31 -10.25
CA ARG A 114 10.95 -2.23 -11.34
C ARG A 114 11.91 -1.67 -12.39
N LYS A 115 11.94 -0.34 -12.58
CA LYS A 115 12.96 0.34 -13.40
C LYS A 115 14.35 0.27 -12.77
N ASN A 116 14.43 0.32 -11.45
CA ASN A 116 15.70 0.33 -10.73
C ASN A 116 16.37 -1.05 -10.67
N ILE A 117 15.59 -2.13 -10.76
CA ILE A 117 16.11 -3.51 -10.68
C ILE A 117 17.15 -3.79 -11.80
N PRO A 118 16.89 -3.54 -13.10
CA PRO A 118 17.90 -3.71 -14.14
C PRO A 118 19.16 -2.87 -13.93
N PHE A 119 19.02 -1.62 -13.47
CA PHE A 119 20.17 -0.76 -13.18
C PHE A 119 20.99 -1.30 -12.01
N PHE A 120 20.34 -1.75 -10.93
CA PHE A 120 21.00 -2.40 -9.81
C PHE A 120 21.78 -3.65 -10.26
N LEU A 121 21.18 -4.50 -11.09
CA LEU A 121 21.86 -5.69 -11.62
C LEU A 121 23.05 -5.33 -12.53
N TYR A 122 22.92 -4.26 -13.32
CA TYR A 122 24.00 -3.74 -14.16
C TYR A 122 25.15 -3.17 -13.33
N ASP A 123 24.86 -2.33 -12.33
CA ASP A 123 25.86 -1.71 -11.46
C ASP A 123 26.66 -2.74 -10.67
N ASN A 124 26.03 -3.86 -10.30
CA ASN A 124 26.68 -4.99 -9.64
C ASN A 124 27.40 -5.94 -10.61
N GLY A 125 27.39 -5.64 -11.92
CA GLY A 125 28.05 -6.43 -12.95
C GLY A 125 27.45 -7.81 -13.18
N LEU A 126 26.19 -8.02 -12.78
CA LEU A 126 25.44 -9.26 -13.00
C LEU A 126 24.93 -9.36 -14.43
N ILE A 127 24.67 -8.20 -15.05
CA ILE A 127 24.34 -8.06 -16.46
C ILE A 127 25.46 -7.24 -17.09
N ARG A 128 26.20 -7.82 -18.03
CA ARG A 128 27.24 -7.12 -18.82
C ARG A 128 26.91 -7.30 -20.29
N LEU A 129 27.01 -6.22 -21.06
CA LEU A 129 26.87 -6.30 -22.52
C LEU A 129 28.15 -6.84 -23.19
N ASP A 130 29.31 -6.64 -22.58
CA ASP A 130 30.61 -6.83 -23.23
C ASP A 130 31.28 -8.18 -22.91
N SER A 131 30.56 -9.14 -22.35
CA SER A 131 31.15 -10.40 -21.86
C SER A 131 30.49 -11.63 -22.49
N ASP A 132 31.30 -12.52 -23.08
CA ASP A 132 30.90 -13.85 -23.58
C ASP A 132 30.43 -14.82 -22.47
N SER A 133 30.44 -14.37 -21.21
CA SER A 133 29.89 -15.13 -20.08
C SER A 133 28.36 -15.05 -20.08
N ASP A 134 27.68 -16.22 -20.04
CA ASP A 134 26.23 -16.37 -19.89
C ASP A 134 25.64 -15.26 -18.97
N PRO A 135 24.96 -14.24 -19.53
CA PRO A 135 24.35 -13.19 -18.72
C PRO A 135 23.19 -13.77 -17.90
N VAL A 136 22.79 -13.07 -16.84
CA VAL A 136 21.56 -13.43 -16.11
C VAL A 136 20.40 -13.36 -17.09
N ASP A 137 19.82 -14.51 -17.41
CA ASP A 137 18.68 -14.59 -18.32
C ASP A 137 17.44 -13.98 -17.64
N LEU A 138 16.93 -12.91 -18.25
CA LEU A 138 15.70 -12.21 -17.88
C LEU A 138 14.72 -12.18 -19.05
N SER A 139 14.83 -13.10 -20.01
CA SER A 139 13.94 -13.17 -21.18
C SER A 139 12.46 -13.32 -20.81
N GLU A 140 12.15 -13.97 -19.69
CA GLU A 140 10.79 -14.13 -19.16
C GLU A 140 10.29 -12.90 -18.37
N ALA A 141 11.13 -11.88 -18.17
CA ALA A 141 10.75 -10.69 -17.42
C ALA A 141 9.90 -9.73 -18.26
N ASP A 142 8.68 -9.43 -17.80
CA ASP A 142 7.85 -8.42 -18.45
C ASP A 142 8.32 -7.00 -18.14
N PHE A 143 9.14 -6.47 -19.04
CA PHE A 143 9.58 -5.07 -19.07
C PHE A 143 8.81 -4.20 -20.08
N SER A 144 7.75 -4.71 -20.71
CA SER A 144 6.99 -4.02 -21.78
C SER A 144 6.45 -2.65 -21.35
N THR A 145 6.21 -2.49 -20.06
CA THR A 145 5.65 -1.29 -19.44
C THR A 145 6.73 -0.29 -18.97
N LEU A 146 8.02 -0.59 -19.16
CA LEU A 146 9.11 0.31 -18.84
C LEU A 146 9.40 1.26 -20.00
N ARG A 147 9.03 2.53 -19.84
CA ARG A 147 9.54 3.63 -20.69
C ARG A 147 10.82 4.17 -20.07
N PHE A 148 11.93 3.92 -20.73
CA PHE A 148 13.22 4.55 -20.46
C PHE A 148 13.25 5.87 -21.22
N VAL A 149 13.43 6.99 -20.50
CA VAL A 149 13.47 8.33 -21.09
C VAL A 149 14.95 8.75 -21.13
N ASP A 150 15.49 8.71 -22.34
CA ASP A 150 16.77 9.20 -22.89
C ASP A 150 18.12 8.87 -22.20
N ASN A 151 19.12 8.64 -23.06
CA ASN A 151 20.55 8.31 -22.89
C ASN A 151 20.98 6.91 -22.39
N HIS A 152 20.16 6.14 -21.67
CA HIS A 152 20.48 4.72 -21.36
C HIS A 152 19.75 3.71 -22.28
N ILE A 153 18.95 4.22 -23.23
CA ILE A 153 18.05 3.45 -24.10
C ILE A 153 18.81 2.46 -25.01
N ILE A 154 20.06 2.74 -25.37
CA ILE A 154 20.80 1.90 -26.33
C ILE A 154 21.13 0.53 -25.74
N LEU A 155 21.32 0.41 -24.42
CA LEU A 155 21.74 -0.83 -23.76
C LEU A 155 20.58 -1.84 -23.57
N LEU A 156 19.36 -1.37 -23.38
CA LEU A 156 18.18 -2.23 -23.16
C LEU A 156 17.41 -2.56 -24.44
N ARG A 157 17.59 -1.78 -25.53
CA ARG A 157 16.91 -2.04 -26.81
C ARG A 157 17.38 -3.33 -27.49
N ILE A 158 18.60 -3.78 -27.18
CA ILE A 158 19.18 -5.04 -27.68
C ILE A 158 18.54 -6.25 -26.98
N TRP A 159 18.05 -6.08 -25.75
CA TRP A 159 17.52 -7.17 -24.91
C TRP A 159 16.06 -7.56 -25.18
N VAL A 160 15.28 -6.73 -25.88
CA VAL A 160 13.83 -6.98 -26.12
C VAL A 160 13.57 -7.60 -27.51
N TRP A 161 14.60 -7.74 -28.35
CA TRP A 161 14.49 -8.20 -29.74
C TRP A 161 15.36 -9.42 -30.09
N VAL A 162 16.01 -10.04 -29.10
CA VAL A 162 16.70 -11.34 -29.21
C VAL A 162 15.98 -12.32 -28.30
#